data_AF-A0A1Y1YCZ6-F1
#
_entry.id   AF-A0A1Y1YCZ6-F1
#
_cell.length_a   1.000
_cell.length_b   1.000
_cell.length_c   1.000
_cell.angle_alpha   90.00
_cell.angle_beta   90.00
_cell.angle_gamma   90.00
#
_symmetry.space_group_name_H-M   'P 1'
#
loop_
_entity.id
_entity.type
_entity.pdbx_description
1 polymer ?
#
loop_
_entity_poly.entity_id
_entity_poly.type
_entity_poly.pdbx_seq_one_letter_code
_entity_poly.pdbx_strand_id
1 'polypeptide(L)'
;MDSFEKERKHIVDLINQYNKNKYNVLMELENYIKENNIDLKNINNENFDLLNFTINSISNNNKKEGIYYDSYDNVKLINFIIKHCPYENLNYIYPRSIIQEPPLFTAISKYKFKIADYLIKQGANINYKINSNNINNNMNIINSLNKQCDDKILKYILNRNFDISNITLDLLNKLINKKENLLNIIFKHYIFDNDFILRFTSFYKNKIPLSNEKLKELIDEEKNKIYG
;
A
#
# COMPACT_ATOMS: atom_id res chain seq x y z
N MET A 1 -12.52 31.52 13.39
CA MET A 1 -11.94 30.23 12.97
C MET A 1 -11.93 29.37 14.22
N ASP A 2 -12.56 28.21 14.19
CA ASP A 2 -12.62 27.27 15.33
C ASP A 2 -11.18 26.95 15.81
N SER A 3 -10.98 26.74 17.13
CA SER A 3 -9.64 26.51 17.71
C SER A 3 -8.93 25.35 17.02
N PHE A 4 -9.68 24.27 16.78
CA PHE A 4 -9.21 23.08 16.09
C PHE A 4 -8.82 23.33 14.62
N GLU A 5 -9.47 24.26 13.93
CA GLU A 5 -9.09 24.62 12.56
C GLU A 5 -7.76 25.37 12.51
N LYS A 6 -7.48 26.20 13.52
CA LYS A 6 -6.19 26.90 13.65
C LYS A 6 -5.07 25.91 13.99
N GLU A 7 -5.31 25.01 14.94
CA GLU A 7 -4.37 23.94 15.32
C GLU A 7 -4.08 23.00 14.15
N ARG A 8 -5.13 22.53 13.45
CA ARG A 8 -4.99 21.70 12.25
C ARG A 8 -4.16 22.40 11.18
N LYS A 9 -4.45 23.66 10.89
CA LYS A 9 -3.69 24.43 9.91
C LYS A 9 -2.20 24.49 10.28
N HIS A 10 -1.88 24.74 11.54
CA HIS A 10 -0.48 24.80 11.99
C HIS A 10 0.23 23.44 11.88
N ILE A 11 -0.42 22.35 12.28
CA ILE A 11 0.11 20.98 12.13
C ILE A 11 0.35 20.65 10.66
N VAL A 12 -0.61 20.99 9.78
CA VAL A 12 -0.49 20.84 8.33
C VAL A 12 0.71 21.63 7.80
N ASP A 13 0.90 22.86 8.25
CA ASP A 13 2.02 23.71 7.85
C ASP A 13 3.37 23.12 8.30
N LEU A 14 3.45 22.57 9.52
CA LEU A 14 4.64 21.86 10.00
C LEU A 14 4.94 20.63 9.14
N ILE A 15 3.95 19.77 8.90
CA ILE A 15 4.12 18.57 8.05
C ILE A 15 4.54 18.95 6.63
N ASN A 16 4.02 20.03 6.06
CA ASN A 16 4.43 20.51 4.75
C ASN A 16 5.87 21.07 4.74
N GLN A 17 6.34 21.65 5.84
CA GLN A 17 7.71 22.12 5.98
C GLN A 17 8.72 20.97 6.10
N TYR A 18 8.34 19.86 6.73
CA TYR A 18 9.16 18.64 6.79
C TYR A 18 9.62 18.17 5.40
N ASN A 19 8.78 18.36 4.38
CA ASN A 19 9.06 17.96 3.00
C ASN A 19 10.04 18.88 2.24
N LYS A 20 10.44 20.02 2.83
CA LYS A 20 11.27 21.05 2.18
C LYS A 20 12.70 21.17 2.74
N ASN A 21 13.25 20.11 3.35
CA ASN A 21 14.62 20.04 3.89
C ASN A 21 14.91 20.94 5.11
N LYS A 22 13.96 21.07 6.05
CA LYS A 22 14.26 21.71 7.34
C LYS A 22 14.59 20.65 8.39
N TYR A 23 15.69 20.88 9.11
CA TYR A 23 16.17 20.02 10.18
C TYR A 23 15.10 19.88 11.28
N ASN A 24 14.86 18.64 11.71
CA ASN A 24 14.14 18.21 12.92
C ASN A 24 12.66 18.64 13.09
N VAL A 25 11.86 18.63 12.02
CA VAL A 25 10.41 18.95 12.11
C VAL A 25 9.62 17.99 12.99
N LEU A 26 10.08 16.74 13.17
CA LEU A 26 9.44 15.83 14.14
C LEU A 26 9.51 16.42 15.56
N MET A 27 10.67 16.95 15.95
CA MET A 27 10.83 17.64 17.24
C MET A 27 9.99 18.94 17.30
N GLU A 28 9.91 19.71 16.21
CA GLU A 28 9.04 20.90 16.17
C GLU A 28 7.57 20.55 16.34
N LEU A 29 7.11 19.49 15.67
CA LEU A 29 5.74 18.98 15.79
C LEU A 29 5.46 18.46 17.20
N GLU A 30 6.37 17.67 17.76
CA GLU A 30 6.30 17.18 19.14
C GLU A 30 6.21 18.33 20.15
N ASN A 31 7.07 19.34 20.02
CA ASN A 31 7.07 20.52 20.88
C ASN A 31 5.78 21.30 20.73
N TYR A 32 5.33 21.57 19.51
CA TYR A 32 4.09 22.29 19.27
C TYR A 32 2.87 21.60 19.90
N ILE A 33 2.75 20.28 19.70
CA ILE A 33 1.67 19.48 20.29
C ILE A 33 1.71 19.55 21.82
N LYS A 34 2.92 19.41 22.41
CA LYS A 34 3.11 19.42 23.86
C LYS A 34 2.82 20.79 24.48
N GLU A 35 3.37 21.86 23.91
CA GLU A 35 3.22 23.23 24.42
C GLU A 35 1.78 23.73 24.35
N ASN A 36 1.02 23.27 23.35
CA ASN A 36 -0.37 23.67 23.14
C ASN A 36 -1.37 22.63 23.69
N ASN A 37 -0.90 21.55 24.33
CA ASN A 37 -1.72 20.47 24.87
C ASN A 37 -2.74 19.90 23.85
N ILE A 38 -2.27 19.67 22.62
CA ILE A 38 -3.13 19.24 21.50
C ILE A 38 -3.34 17.73 21.57
N ASP A 39 -4.61 17.30 21.59
CA ASP A 39 -4.97 15.90 21.32
C ASP A 39 -5.10 15.70 19.80
N LEU A 40 -4.17 14.97 19.20
CA LEU A 40 -4.17 14.71 17.76
C LEU A 40 -5.43 14.00 17.27
N LYS A 41 -6.15 13.29 18.15
CA LYS A 41 -7.43 12.69 17.79
C LYS A 41 -8.45 13.72 17.33
N ASN A 42 -8.43 14.92 17.93
CA ASN A 42 -9.36 16.02 17.63
C ASN A 42 -8.99 16.77 16.34
N ILE A 43 -7.81 16.53 15.78
CA ILE A 43 -7.39 17.13 14.51
C ILE A 43 -8.12 16.48 13.34
N ASN A 44 -8.43 15.19 13.44
CA ASN A 44 -9.22 14.46 12.46
C ASN A 44 -10.68 14.93 12.50
N ASN A 45 -11.31 14.98 11.32
CA ASN A 45 -12.76 15.16 11.20
C ASN A 45 -13.29 14.43 9.97
N GLU A 46 -14.58 14.59 9.67
CA GLU A 46 -15.21 13.94 8.52
C GLU A 46 -14.54 14.24 7.16
N ASN A 47 -13.85 15.38 7.04
CA ASN A 47 -13.26 15.87 5.80
C ASN A 47 -11.71 15.79 5.80
N PHE A 48 -11.09 15.46 6.93
CA PHE A 48 -9.65 15.50 7.13
C PHE A 48 -9.16 14.32 7.97
N ASP A 49 -8.22 13.55 7.41
CA ASP A 49 -7.49 12.51 8.12
C ASP A 49 -6.00 12.85 8.13
N LEU A 50 -5.45 13.05 9.32
CA LEU A 50 -4.06 13.47 9.53
C LEU A 50 -3.07 12.45 8.98
N LEU A 51 -3.35 11.15 9.13
CA LEU A 51 -2.49 10.08 8.63
C LEU A 51 -2.47 10.09 7.09
N ASN A 52 -3.63 10.02 6.42
CA ASN A 52 -3.70 10.11 4.96
C ASN A 52 -3.12 11.41 4.42
N PHE A 53 -3.39 12.54 5.08
CA PHE A 53 -2.80 13.83 4.73
C PHE A 53 -1.28 13.74 4.77
N THR A 54 -0.71 13.22 5.85
CA THR A 54 0.74 13.12 6.02
C THR A 54 1.35 12.18 5.00
N ILE A 55 0.76 11.00 4.82
CA ILE A 55 1.17 10.05 3.78
C ILE A 55 1.14 10.76 2.44
N ASN A 56 0.10 11.48 2.06
CA ASN A 56 0.01 12.14 0.76
C ASN A 56 1.02 13.29 0.60
N SER A 57 1.23 14.07 1.66
CA SER A 57 2.10 15.26 1.65
C SER A 57 3.58 14.93 1.60
N ILE A 58 4.00 13.78 2.13
CA ILE A 58 5.40 13.34 2.07
C ILE A 58 5.91 13.39 0.62
N SER A 59 6.94 14.18 0.35
CA SER A 59 7.44 14.30 -1.02
C SER A 59 8.43 13.17 -1.33
N ASN A 60 8.31 12.62 -2.55
CA ASN A 60 9.34 11.73 -3.10
C ASN A 60 10.49 12.63 -3.60
N ASN A 61 11.24 13.26 -2.68
CA ASN A 61 12.31 14.21 -3.02
C ASN A 61 13.47 13.55 -3.77
N ASN A 62 13.56 12.23 -3.76
CA ASN A 62 14.60 11.47 -4.45
C ASN A 62 14.16 11.02 -5.86
N LYS A 63 13.58 11.92 -6.66
CA LYS A 63 13.23 11.65 -8.07
C LYS A 63 14.43 11.58 -9.03
N LYS A 64 15.66 11.76 -8.55
CA LYS A 64 16.84 11.49 -9.38
C LYS A 64 16.90 9.97 -9.60
N GLU A 65 16.86 9.57 -10.87
CA GLU A 65 17.10 8.18 -11.33
C GLU A 65 15.96 7.17 -11.16
N GLY A 66 14.71 7.61 -10.97
CA GLY A 66 13.56 6.68 -11.02
C GLY A 66 13.46 5.69 -9.85
N ILE A 67 14.21 5.95 -8.77
CA ILE A 67 14.17 5.17 -7.53
C ILE A 67 13.39 5.94 -6.46
N TYR A 68 12.23 5.42 -6.09
CA TYR A 68 11.40 5.98 -5.02
C TYR A 68 11.92 5.46 -3.67
N TYR A 69 12.64 6.29 -2.92
CA TYR A 69 12.97 5.99 -1.53
C TYR A 69 12.19 6.90 -0.59
N ASP A 70 11.26 6.31 0.17
CA ASP A 70 10.85 6.91 1.44
C ASP A 70 12.01 6.83 2.43
N SER A 71 12.34 7.93 3.07
CA SER A 71 13.39 7.96 4.09
C SER A 71 12.95 7.21 5.35
N TYR A 72 13.92 6.80 6.17
CA TYR A 72 13.62 6.29 7.52
C TYR A 72 12.88 7.33 8.37
N ASP A 73 13.15 8.62 8.15
CA ASP A 73 12.50 9.69 8.89
C ASP A 73 11.01 9.82 8.53
N ASN A 74 10.63 9.55 7.28
CA ASN A 74 9.22 9.52 6.88
C ASN A 74 8.44 8.46 7.67
N VAL A 75 9.06 7.27 7.87
CA VAL A 75 8.47 6.21 8.69
C VAL A 75 8.36 6.63 10.16
N LYS A 76 9.33 7.38 10.70
CA LYS A 76 9.23 7.93 12.07
C LYS A 76 8.06 8.89 12.22
N LEU A 77 7.83 9.77 11.25
CA LEU A 77 6.70 10.69 11.26
C LEU A 77 5.35 9.93 11.22
N ILE A 78 5.23 8.92 10.35
CA ILE A 78 4.04 8.07 10.30
C ILE A 78 3.83 7.32 11.62
N ASN A 79 4.90 6.76 12.19
CA ASN A 79 4.86 6.11 13.50
C ASN A 79 4.40 7.07 14.61
N PHE A 80 4.93 8.30 14.63
CA PHE A 80 4.52 9.33 15.57
C PHE A 80 3.01 9.60 15.48
N ILE A 81 2.50 9.81 14.26
CA ILE A 81 1.07 10.07 14.06
C ILE A 81 0.21 8.89 14.51
N ILE A 82 0.55 7.66 14.15
CA ILE A 82 -0.22 6.47 14.56
C ILE A 82 -0.24 6.29 16.08
N LYS A 83 0.87 6.60 16.76
CA LYS A 83 0.96 6.48 18.23
C LYS A 83 0.17 7.55 18.97
N HIS A 84 0.16 8.79 18.46
CA HIS A 84 -0.43 9.93 19.14
C HIS A 84 -1.84 10.29 18.65
N CYS A 85 -2.23 9.83 17.47
CA CYS A 85 -3.59 9.87 16.96
C CYS A 85 -4.13 8.44 16.95
N PRO A 86 -4.73 7.95 18.05
CA PRO A 86 -5.10 6.55 18.16
C PRO A 86 -6.24 6.20 17.18
N TYR A 87 -5.86 5.50 16.11
CA TYR A 87 -6.78 4.88 15.16
C TYR A 87 -7.26 3.53 15.71
N GLU A 88 -8.55 3.21 15.55
CA GLU A 88 -9.08 1.91 15.95
C GLU A 88 -8.43 0.76 15.15
N ASN A 89 -8.25 0.99 13.85
CA ASN A 89 -7.48 0.14 12.94
C ASN A 89 -6.97 0.99 11.77
N LEU A 90 -6.18 0.40 10.85
CA LEU A 90 -5.66 1.07 9.66
C LEU A 90 -6.45 0.73 8.37
N ASN A 91 -7.61 0.11 8.54
CA ASN A 91 -8.47 -0.44 7.48
C ASN A 91 -9.77 0.36 7.41
N TYR A 92 -9.67 1.67 7.22
CA TYR A 92 -10.81 2.59 7.22
C TYR A 92 -10.82 3.47 5.97
N ILE A 93 -11.96 4.13 5.74
CA ILE A 93 -12.11 5.23 4.78
C ILE A 93 -12.83 6.38 5.49
N TYR A 94 -12.53 7.62 5.10
CA TYR A 94 -13.31 8.78 5.48
C TYR A 94 -14.19 9.21 4.29
N PRO A 95 -15.52 9.00 4.32
CA PRO A 95 -16.38 9.17 3.15
C PRO A 95 -16.37 10.57 2.54
N ARG A 96 -16.11 11.60 3.35
CA ARG A 96 -16.08 13.01 2.91
C ARG A 96 -14.66 13.59 2.84
N SER A 97 -13.64 12.76 3.09
CA SER A 97 -12.26 13.21 2.92
C SER A 97 -11.92 13.40 1.45
N ILE A 98 -11.01 14.33 1.18
CA ILE A 98 -10.36 14.50 -0.12
C ILE A 98 -9.66 13.20 -0.55
N ILE A 99 -9.18 12.41 0.41
CA ILE A 99 -8.54 11.12 0.20
C ILE A 99 -9.52 10.01 0.60
N GLN A 100 -10.17 9.42 -0.39
CA GLN A 100 -11.16 8.34 -0.20
C GLN A 100 -10.54 6.95 -0.26
N GLU A 101 -9.29 6.84 0.18
CA GLU A 101 -8.52 5.61 0.17
C GLU A 101 -8.05 5.29 1.60
N PRO A 102 -7.99 4.00 1.97
CA PRO A 102 -7.30 3.59 3.18
C PRO A 102 -5.83 4.05 3.21
N PRO A 103 -5.24 4.29 4.38
CA PRO A 103 -3.83 4.69 4.52
C PRO A 103 -2.85 3.85 3.71
N LEU A 104 -3.04 2.53 3.70
CA LEU A 104 -2.20 1.61 2.93
C LEU A 104 -2.33 1.84 1.42
N PHE A 105 -3.55 2.08 0.93
CA PHE A 105 -3.81 2.27 -0.50
C PHE A 105 -3.19 3.59 -0.97
N THR A 106 -3.33 4.65 -0.16
CA THR A 106 -2.68 5.95 -0.42
C THR A 106 -1.16 5.85 -0.41
N ALA A 107 -0.56 5.07 0.50
CA ALA A 107 0.90 4.88 0.48
C ALA A 107 1.34 4.18 -0.82
N ILE A 108 0.65 3.11 -1.20
CA ILE A 108 0.98 2.33 -2.41
C ILE A 108 0.79 3.16 -3.68
N SER A 109 -0.31 3.91 -3.81
CA SER A 109 -0.60 4.75 -4.98
C SER A 109 0.42 5.87 -5.19
N LYS A 110 1.15 6.24 -4.13
CA LYS A 110 2.23 7.23 -4.14
C LYS A 110 3.63 6.61 -4.22
N TYR A 111 3.73 5.30 -4.45
CA TYR A 111 4.98 4.53 -4.48
C TYR A 111 5.76 4.59 -3.15
N LYS A 112 5.05 4.79 -2.04
CA LYS A 112 5.62 4.90 -0.70
C LYS A 112 5.73 3.52 -0.05
N PHE A 113 6.49 2.65 -0.70
CA PHE A 113 6.53 1.22 -0.35
C PHE A 113 7.08 0.96 1.04
N LYS A 114 8.00 1.79 1.55
CA LYS A 114 8.52 1.62 2.92
C LYS A 114 7.48 2.00 3.96
N ILE A 115 6.69 3.04 3.68
CA ILE A 115 5.54 3.40 4.52
C ILE A 115 4.47 2.32 4.43
N ALA A 116 4.19 1.80 3.24
CA ALA A 116 3.24 0.71 3.05
C ALA A 116 3.68 -0.56 3.81
N ASP A 117 4.95 -0.95 3.74
CA ASP A 117 5.53 -2.05 4.52
C ASP A 117 5.34 -1.83 6.03
N TYR A 118 5.58 -0.60 6.49
CA TYR A 118 5.36 -0.23 7.87
C TYR A 118 3.88 -0.33 8.27
N LEU A 119 2.96 0.19 7.45
CA LEU A 119 1.51 0.10 7.71
C LEU A 119 1.03 -1.35 7.76
N ILE A 120 1.51 -2.22 6.86
CA ILE A 120 1.21 -3.67 6.88
C ILE A 120 1.71 -4.29 8.19
N LYS A 121 2.94 -3.94 8.63
CA LYS A 121 3.49 -4.39 9.92
C LYS A 121 2.65 -3.92 11.12
N GLN A 122 1.99 -2.77 11.01
CA GLN A 122 1.06 -2.25 12.02
C GLN A 122 -0.37 -2.81 11.88
N GLY A 123 -0.62 -3.77 10.99
CA GLY A 123 -1.91 -4.45 10.85
C GLY A 123 -2.82 -3.90 9.75
N ALA A 124 -2.34 -3.01 8.89
CA ALA A 124 -3.07 -2.64 7.68
C ALA A 124 -3.17 -3.86 6.73
N ASN A 125 -4.38 -4.10 6.21
CA ASN A 125 -4.70 -5.29 5.44
C ASN A 125 -4.64 -4.99 3.93
N ILE A 126 -3.71 -5.63 3.22
CA ILE A 126 -3.58 -5.53 1.75
C ILE A 126 -4.86 -6.01 1.02
N ASN A 127 -5.61 -6.90 1.65
CA ASN A 127 -6.86 -7.50 1.15
C ASN A 127 -8.10 -6.75 1.65
N TYR A 128 -7.95 -5.56 2.26
CA TYR A 128 -9.08 -4.75 2.67
C TYR A 128 -9.99 -4.45 1.49
N LYS A 129 -11.30 -4.49 1.75
CA LYS A 129 -12.34 -4.25 0.75
C LYS A 129 -13.08 -2.97 1.13
N ILE A 130 -13.02 -1.99 0.25
CA ILE A 130 -13.80 -0.77 0.40
C ILE A 130 -15.26 -1.11 0.07
N ASN A 131 -16.12 -1.03 1.09
CA ASN A 131 -17.55 -1.16 0.92
C ASN A 131 -18.14 0.23 0.62
N SER A 132 -18.63 0.44 -0.60
CA SER A 132 -19.39 1.64 -0.94
C SER A 132 -20.85 1.27 -0.96
N ASN A 133 -21.65 1.90 -0.10
CA ASN A 133 -23.10 1.65 0.03
C ASN A 133 -23.89 1.80 -1.30
N ASN A 134 -23.28 2.39 -2.34
CA ASN A 134 -23.91 2.65 -3.62
C ASN A 134 -23.61 1.62 -4.71
N ILE A 135 -22.68 0.68 -4.49
CA ILE A 135 -22.34 -0.35 -5.48
C ILE A 135 -22.05 -1.64 -4.72
N ASN A 136 -22.79 -2.71 -5.03
CA ASN A 136 -22.62 -4.09 -4.53
C ASN A 136 -21.25 -4.72 -4.88
N ASN A 137 -20.21 -3.93 -5.15
CA ASN A 137 -18.87 -4.36 -5.47
C ASN A 137 -17.91 -3.84 -4.40
N ASN A 138 -17.57 -4.72 -3.48
CA ASN A 138 -16.41 -4.58 -2.62
C ASN A 138 -15.17 -4.32 -3.47
N MET A 139 -14.60 -3.11 -3.38
CA MET A 139 -13.41 -2.74 -4.16
C MET A 139 -12.14 -3.09 -3.38
N ASN A 140 -11.34 -4.01 -3.93
CA ASN A 140 -9.98 -4.26 -3.46
C ASN A 140 -9.01 -3.17 -3.94
N ILE A 141 -7.75 -3.24 -3.49
CA ILE A 141 -6.71 -2.25 -3.83
C ILE A 141 -6.43 -2.14 -5.34
N ILE A 142 -6.47 -3.23 -6.11
CA ILE A 142 -6.22 -3.18 -7.55
C ILE A 142 -7.38 -2.45 -8.25
N ASN A 143 -8.62 -2.73 -7.82
CA ASN A 143 -9.81 -2.05 -8.30
C ASN A 143 -9.78 -0.55 -7.97
N SER A 144 -9.45 -0.18 -6.72
CA SER A 144 -9.40 1.23 -6.33
C SER A 144 -8.31 1.99 -7.08
N LEU A 145 -7.16 1.35 -7.31
CA LEU A 145 -6.02 1.96 -7.99
C LEU A 145 -6.06 1.79 -9.51
N ASN A 146 -7.11 1.26 -10.13
CA ASN A 146 -7.12 0.86 -11.55
C ASN A 146 -6.47 1.89 -12.51
N LYS A 147 -6.78 3.19 -12.36
CA LYS A 147 -6.18 4.24 -13.20
C LYS A 147 -4.66 4.38 -12.99
N GLN A 148 -4.20 4.31 -11.74
CA GLN A 148 -2.82 4.58 -11.32
C GLN A 148 -1.95 3.31 -11.21
N CYS A 149 -2.57 2.12 -11.17
CA CYS A 149 -1.90 0.84 -10.97
C CYS A 149 -1.00 0.53 -12.18
N ASP A 150 0.31 0.55 -11.96
CA ASP A 150 1.31 0.17 -12.94
C ASP A 150 2.02 -1.13 -12.53
N ASP A 151 3.00 -1.55 -13.32
CA ASP A 151 3.76 -2.77 -13.07
C ASP A 151 4.43 -2.79 -11.69
N LYS A 152 4.90 -1.64 -11.20
CA LYS A 152 5.61 -1.54 -9.91
C LYS A 152 4.62 -1.68 -8.76
N ILE A 153 3.51 -0.94 -8.81
CA ILE A 153 2.42 -1.03 -7.82
C ILE A 153 1.86 -2.45 -7.78
N LEU A 154 1.57 -3.03 -8.95
CA LEU A 154 1.01 -4.38 -9.02
C LEU A 154 1.96 -5.42 -8.45
N LYS A 155 3.24 -5.42 -8.86
CA LYS A 155 4.25 -6.34 -8.29
C LYS A 155 4.36 -6.18 -6.78
N TYR A 156 4.34 -4.95 -6.27
CA TYR A 156 4.36 -4.70 -4.84
C TYR A 156 3.15 -5.33 -4.14
N ILE A 157 1.93 -5.09 -4.64
CA ILE A 157 0.69 -5.64 -4.07
C ILE A 157 0.75 -7.17 -4.01
N LEU A 158 1.08 -7.81 -5.14
CA LEU A 158 1.11 -9.27 -5.25
C LEU A 158 2.13 -9.90 -4.28
N ASN A 159 3.30 -9.27 -4.13
CA ASN A 159 4.36 -9.72 -3.22
C ASN A 159 4.06 -9.47 -1.71
N ARG A 160 2.84 -9.08 -1.35
CA ARG A 160 2.45 -8.77 0.04
C ARG A 160 1.30 -9.62 0.55
N ASN A 161 1.21 -10.88 0.10
CA ASN A 161 0.14 -11.82 0.45
C ASN A 161 -1.24 -11.32 0.01
N PHE A 162 -1.29 -10.72 -1.19
CA PHE A 162 -2.57 -10.42 -1.82
C PHE A 162 -3.27 -11.74 -2.14
N ASP A 163 -4.53 -11.84 -1.74
CA ASP A 163 -5.34 -13.04 -1.93
C ASP A 163 -5.81 -13.10 -3.39
N ILE A 164 -5.44 -14.18 -4.08
CA ILE A 164 -5.83 -14.47 -5.46
C ILE A 164 -7.35 -14.49 -5.63
N SER A 165 -8.12 -14.82 -4.58
CA SER A 165 -9.59 -14.81 -4.63
C SER A 165 -10.16 -13.42 -4.93
N ASN A 166 -9.37 -12.36 -4.70
CA ASN A 166 -9.72 -10.99 -5.05
C ASN A 166 -9.51 -10.66 -6.54
N ILE A 167 -8.85 -11.54 -7.30
CA ILE A 167 -8.70 -11.42 -8.76
C ILE A 167 -9.93 -12.02 -9.44
N THR A 168 -10.99 -11.20 -9.49
CA THR A 168 -12.26 -11.57 -10.13
C THR A 168 -12.22 -11.41 -11.64
N LEU A 169 -13.13 -12.09 -12.34
CA LEU A 169 -13.32 -11.91 -13.79
C LEU A 169 -13.60 -10.45 -14.17
N ASP A 170 -14.36 -9.72 -13.35
CA ASP A 170 -14.60 -8.28 -13.56
C ASP A 170 -13.30 -7.46 -13.49
N LEU A 171 -12.42 -7.75 -12.52
CA LEU A 171 -11.11 -7.10 -12.44
C LEU A 171 -10.26 -7.45 -13.68
N LEU A 172 -10.20 -8.72 -14.07
CA LEU A 172 -9.46 -9.15 -15.24
C LEU A 172 -9.95 -8.45 -16.51
N ASN A 173 -11.27 -8.39 -16.73
CA ASN A 173 -11.88 -7.68 -17.86
C ASN A 173 -11.54 -6.19 -17.86
N LYS A 174 -11.50 -5.54 -16.70
CA LYS A 174 -11.08 -4.14 -16.57
C LYS A 174 -9.60 -3.93 -16.92
N LEU A 175 -8.74 -4.91 -16.63
CA LEU A 175 -7.32 -4.88 -16.95
C LEU A 175 -7.05 -5.17 -18.44
N ILE A 176 -7.75 -6.13 -19.04
CA ILE A 176 -7.66 -6.47 -20.48
C ILE A 176 -7.84 -5.23 -21.35
N ASN A 177 -8.87 -4.43 -21.06
CA ASN A 177 -9.21 -3.28 -21.88
C ASN A 177 -8.22 -2.10 -21.79
N LYS A 178 -7.21 -2.15 -20.90
CA LYS A 178 -6.36 -0.99 -20.60
C LYS A 178 -4.87 -1.28 -20.45
N LYS A 179 -4.46 -2.48 -20.02
CA LYS A 179 -3.10 -2.75 -19.52
C LYS A 179 -2.69 -4.22 -19.67
N GLU A 180 -2.48 -4.69 -20.90
CA GLU A 180 -2.08 -6.09 -21.21
C GLU A 180 -0.87 -6.58 -20.38
N ASN A 181 0.11 -5.71 -20.15
CA ASN A 181 1.29 -6.03 -19.32
C ASN A 181 0.96 -6.42 -17.88
N LEU A 182 -0.10 -5.88 -17.29
CA LEU A 182 -0.50 -6.19 -15.91
C LEU A 182 -1.06 -7.60 -15.77
N LEU A 183 -1.77 -8.10 -16.79
CA LEU A 183 -2.26 -9.48 -16.79
C LEU A 183 -1.10 -10.47 -16.80
N ASN A 184 -0.08 -10.20 -17.62
CA ASN A 184 1.13 -11.00 -17.67
C ASN A 184 1.83 -11.04 -16.29
N ILE A 185 1.84 -9.93 -15.55
CA ILE A 185 2.39 -9.87 -14.20
C ILE A 185 1.56 -10.72 -13.23
N ILE A 186 0.22 -10.63 -13.26
CA ILE A 186 -0.66 -11.44 -12.43
C ILE A 186 -0.42 -12.91 -12.70
N PHE A 187 -0.51 -13.33 -13.97
CA PHE A 187 -0.35 -14.73 -14.33
C PHE A 187 1.01 -15.23 -13.89
N LYS A 188 2.10 -14.54 -14.23
CA LYS A 188 3.46 -14.92 -13.79
C LYS A 188 3.63 -15.03 -12.28
N HIS A 189 2.92 -14.22 -11.50
CA HIS A 189 3.01 -14.29 -10.05
C HIS A 189 2.36 -15.55 -9.48
N TYR A 190 1.29 -16.04 -10.12
CA TYR A 190 0.52 -17.21 -9.66
C TYR A 190 0.71 -18.47 -10.50
N ILE A 191 1.63 -18.48 -11.49
CA ILE A 191 1.98 -19.67 -12.31
C ILE A 191 2.25 -20.88 -11.44
N PHE A 192 3.02 -20.69 -10.38
CA PHE A 192 3.47 -21.77 -9.52
C PHE A 192 2.48 -21.92 -8.38
N ASP A 193 1.42 -22.71 -8.62
CA ASP A 193 0.42 -23.00 -7.61
C ASP A 193 0.96 -23.91 -6.49
N ASN A 194 0.14 -24.11 -5.45
CA ASN A 194 0.52 -24.96 -4.32
C ASN A 194 0.81 -26.41 -4.74
N ASP A 195 0.12 -26.93 -5.76
CA ASP A 195 0.32 -28.30 -6.22
C ASP A 195 1.69 -28.45 -6.88
N PHE A 196 2.10 -27.47 -7.68
CA PHE A 196 3.44 -27.41 -8.26
C PHE A 196 4.53 -27.32 -7.19
N ILE A 197 4.34 -26.45 -6.19
CA ILE A 197 5.28 -26.32 -5.05
C ILE A 197 5.35 -27.63 -4.26
N LEU A 198 4.21 -28.26 -3.97
CA LEU A 198 4.14 -29.53 -3.25
C LEU A 198 4.82 -30.66 -4.03
N ARG A 199 4.65 -30.70 -5.37
CA ARG A 199 5.36 -31.64 -6.23
C ARG A 199 6.88 -31.49 -6.08
N PHE A 200 7.40 -30.27 -6.07
CA PHE A 200 8.84 -30.02 -5.88
C PHE A 200 9.34 -30.38 -4.49
N THR A 201 8.58 -30.03 -3.44
CA THR A 201 8.93 -30.43 -2.07
C THR A 201 8.92 -31.95 -1.89
N SER A 202 8.06 -32.67 -2.62
CA SER A 202 8.03 -34.14 -2.61
C SER A 202 9.29 -34.76 -3.21
N PHE A 203 9.82 -34.21 -4.31
CA PHE A 203 11.09 -34.69 -4.90
C PHE A 203 12.24 -34.52 -3.91
N TYR A 204 12.32 -33.36 -3.27
CA TYR A 204 13.34 -33.08 -2.24
C TYR A 204 13.21 -34.04 -1.05
N LYS A 205 11.99 -34.17 -0.48
CA LYS A 205 11.73 -35.02 0.70
C LYS A 205 12.06 -36.49 0.45
N ASN A 206 11.76 -36.97 -0.76
CA ASN A 206 12.00 -38.37 -1.16
C ASN A 206 13.40 -38.59 -1.74
N LYS A 207 14.27 -37.56 -1.73
CA LYS A 207 15.63 -37.60 -2.31
C LYS A 207 15.64 -38.08 -3.76
N ILE A 208 14.62 -37.73 -4.54
CA ILE A 208 14.54 -38.05 -5.96
C ILE A 208 15.45 -37.06 -6.70
N PRO A 209 16.56 -37.51 -7.30
CA PRO A 209 17.44 -36.61 -8.04
C PRO A 209 16.74 -36.13 -9.30
N LEU A 210 16.81 -34.81 -9.54
CA LEU A 210 16.36 -34.19 -10.79
C LEU A 210 17.58 -33.69 -11.56
N SER A 211 17.69 -34.08 -12.82
CA SER A 211 18.64 -33.44 -13.73
C SER A 211 18.21 -32.00 -14.01
N ASN A 212 19.16 -31.15 -14.38
CA ASN A 212 18.86 -29.76 -14.77
C ASN A 212 17.88 -29.70 -15.97
N GLU A 213 17.98 -30.66 -16.89
CA GLU A 213 17.05 -30.78 -18.02
C GLU A 213 15.63 -31.10 -17.54
N LYS A 214 15.48 -32.10 -16.67
CA LYS A 214 14.15 -32.48 -16.17
C LYS A 214 13.53 -31.37 -15.31
N LEU A 215 14.35 -30.69 -14.51
CA LEU A 215 13.94 -29.53 -13.72
C LEU A 215 13.38 -28.42 -14.63
N LYS A 216 14.10 -28.13 -15.72
CA LYS A 216 13.69 -27.11 -16.70
C LYS A 216 12.39 -27.51 -17.40
N GLU A 217 12.26 -28.75 -17.84
CA GLU A 217 11.05 -29.29 -18.45
C GLU A 217 9.83 -29.11 -17.54
N LEU A 218 9.94 -29.48 -16.25
CA LEU A 218 8.86 -29.32 -15.28
C LEU A 218 8.43 -27.86 -15.09
N ILE A 219 9.40 -26.94 -15.06
CA ILE A 219 9.12 -25.50 -14.92
C ILE A 219 8.45 -24.96 -16.19
N ASP A 220 8.90 -25.39 -17.36
CA ASP A 220 8.36 -24.95 -18.64
C ASP A 220 6.95 -25.52 -18.88
N GLU A 221 6.70 -26.78 -18.53
CA GLU A 221 5.35 -27.38 -18.49
C GLU A 221 4.38 -26.54 -17.65
N GLU A 222 4.80 -26.14 -16.45
CA GLU A 222 3.96 -25.37 -15.54
C GLU A 222 3.65 -23.98 -16.09
N LYS A 223 4.66 -23.28 -16.64
CA LYS A 223 4.48 -21.98 -17.29
C LYS A 223 3.55 -22.07 -18.51
N ASN A 224 3.58 -23.18 -19.23
CA ASN A 224 2.75 -23.39 -20.42
C ASN A 224 1.27 -23.57 -20.10
N LYS A 225 0.87 -23.83 -18.84
CA LYS A 225 -0.55 -23.86 -18.42
C LYS A 225 -1.32 -22.56 -18.72
N ILE A 226 -0.64 -21.44 -18.95
CA ILE A 226 -1.28 -20.15 -19.31
C ILE A 226 -1.42 -19.97 -20.82
N TYR A 227 -0.56 -20.62 -21.61
CA TYR A 227 -0.47 -20.40 -23.06
C TYR A 227 -1.20 -21.47 -23.88
N GLY A 228 -1.66 -22.56 -23.24
CA GLY A 228 -2.47 -23.61 -23.86
C GLY A 228 -3.94 -23.48 -23.47
#